data_AF-A0A8J4XUV3-F1
#
_entry.id   AF-A0A8J4XUV3-F1
#
_cell.length_a   1.000
_cell.length_b   1.000
_cell.length_c   1.000
_cell.angle_alpha   90.00
_cell.angle_beta   90.00
_cell.angle_gamma   90.00
#
_symmetry.space_group_name_H-M   'P 1'
#
loop_
_entity.id
_entity.type
_entity.pdbx_description
1 polymer ?
#
loop_
_entity_poly.entity_id
_entity_poly.type
_entity_poly.pdbx_seq_one_letter_code
_entity_poly.pdbx_strand_id
1 'polypeptide(L)'
;MGLTFNIKAICTLSGFLKLIEIILAFICIALLRNYNLDFGAGSRDGATAQDREYVGIIAIGSSILISIPLLVAYIFFAHASNLLEILYCFTAAVMNIAGGAMAIDTYQNRGSSDYVKAGMAMGSMMIINALAYLIDAGTGTIANRK
;
A
#
# COMPACT_ATOMS: atom_id res chain seq x y z
N MET A 1 24.92 -20.79 -7.82
CA MET A 1 24.42 -19.71 -8.69
C MET A 1 24.60 -18.41 -7.92
N GLY A 2 25.52 -17.55 -8.36
CA GLY A 2 25.92 -16.37 -7.58
C GLY A 2 24.77 -15.36 -7.48
N LEU A 3 24.42 -14.95 -6.26
CA LEU A 3 23.57 -13.79 -6.02
C LEU A 3 24.29 -12.57 -6.60
N THR A 4 23.90 -12.15 -7.80
CA THR A 4 24.48 -10.97 -8.44
C THR A 4 23.64 -9.79 -7.97
N PHE A 5 24.13 -9.05 -6.97
CA PHE A 5 23.48 -7.82 -6.49
C PHE A 5 23.47 -6.78 -7.61
N ASN A 6 22.37 -6.73 -8.36
CA ASN A 6 22.24 -5.84 -9.51
C ASN A 6 21.58 -4.53 -9.08
N ILE A 7 22.36 -3.63 -8.46
CA ILE A 7 21.90 -2.30 -8.01
C ILE A 7 21.25 -1.50 -9.16
N LYS A 8 21.65 -1.76 -10.42
CA LYS A 8 21.00 -1.17 -11.60
C LYS A 8 19.52 -1.53 -11.74
N ALA A 9 19.07 -2.67 -11.19
CA ALA A 9 17.66 -3.06 -11.20
C ALA A 9 16.80 -2.16 -10.29
N ILE A 10 17.38 -1.62 -9.21
CA ILE A 10 16.70 -0.67 -8.29
C ILE A 10 16.51 0.70 -8.96
N CYS A 11 17.39 1.09 -9.89
CA CYS A 11 17.26 2.30 -10.70
C CYS A 11 16.34 2.13 -11.93
N THR A 12 15.64 1.00 -12.08
CA THR A 12 14.58 0.88 -13.09
C THR A 12 13.30 1.52 -12.59
N LEU A 13 12.44 2.00 -13.50
CA LEU A 13 11.18 2.68 -13.15
C LEU A 13 10.33 1.86 -12.18
N SER A 14 10.25 0.54 -12.36
CA SER A 14 9.51 -0.38 -11.47
C SER A 14 10.19 -0.56 -10.10
N GLY A 15 11.53 -0.61 -10.05
CA GLY A 15 12.26 -0.64 -8.77
C GLY A 15 12.07 0.62 -7.93
N PHE A 16 12.03 1.79 -8.58
CA PHE A 16 11.78 3.07 -7.92
C PHE A 16 10.33 3.20 -7.42
N LEU A 17 9.36 2.72 -8.20
CA LEU A 17 7.94 2.68 -7.80
C LEU A 17 7.73 1.84 -6.54
N LYS A 18 8.34 0.65 -6.47
CA LYS A 18 8.29 -0.20 -5.25
C LYS A 18 8.88 0.47 -4.02
N LEU A 19 9.97 1.23 -4.19
CA LEU A 19 10.52 2.02 -3.07
C LEU A 19 9.54 3.10 -2.59
N ILE A 20 8.87 3.80 -3.52
CA ILE A 20 7.83 4.77 -3.17
C ILE A 20 6.67 4.09 -2.43
N GLU A 21 6.21 2.94 -2.90
CA GLU A 21 5.11 2.19 -2.30
C GLU A 21 5.43 1.75 -0.86
N ILE A 22 6.66 1.29 -0.64
CA ILE A 22 7.17 0.92 0.68
C ILE A 22 7.25 2.15 1.60
N ILE A 23 7.78 3.28 1.11
CA ILE A 23 7.87 4.53 1.89
C ILE A 23 6.47 5.01 2.28
N LEU A 24 5.52 5.01 1.35
CA LEU A 24 4.12 5.39 1.59
C LEU A 24 3.48 4.48 2.64
N ALA A 25 3.72 3.16 2.56
CA ALA A 25 3.23 2.21 3.55
C ALA A 25 3.82 2.47 4.95
N PHE A 26 5.12 2.78 5.05
CA PHE A 26 5.74 3.17 6.32
C PHE A 26 5.16 4.46 6.90
N ILE A 27 4.87 5.46 6.07
CA ILE A 27 4.20 6.69 6.51
C ILE A 27 2.80 6.37 7.07
N CYS A 28 2.05 5.49 6.40
CA CYS A 28 0.74 5.04 6.90
C CYS A 28 0.86 4.36 8.27
N ILE A 29 1.84 3.47 8.47
CA ILE A 29 2.09 2.84 9.79
C ILE A 29 2.49 3.89 10.84
N ALA A 30 3.36 4.83 10.48
CA ALA A 30 3.81 5.87 11.39
C ALA A 30 2.65 6.76 11.85
N LEU A 31 1.72 7.09 10.93
CA LEU A 31 0.49 7.82 11.23
C LEU A 31 -0.45 6.99 12.11
N LEU A 32 -0.66 5.70 11.80
CA LEU A 32 -1.49 4.79 12.59
C LEU A 32 -1.02 4.77 14.04
N ARG A 33 0.28 4.60 14.24
CA ARG A 33 0.88 4.39 15.56
C ARG A 33 1.08 5.68 16.35
N ASN A 34 1.37 6.81 15.71
CA ASN A 34 1.51 8.09 16.42
C ASN A 34 0.16 8.67 16.84
N TYR A 35 -0.87 8.52 16.00
CA TYR A 35 -2.18 9.13 16.26
C TYR A 35 -3.19 8.13 16.83
N ASN A 36 -2.80 6.85 17.01
CA ASN A 36 -3.65 5.77 17.50
C ASN A 36 -5.01 5.73 16.78
N LEU A 37 -4.95 5.74 15.45
CA LEU A 37 -6.10 5.87 14.57
C LEU A 37 -6.99 4.62 14.64
N ASP A 38 -8.19 4.81 15.18
CA ASP A 38 -9.26 3.83 15.19
C ASP A 38 -10.23 4.07 14.01
N PHE A 39 -10.17 3.17 13.03
CA PHE A 39 -11.02 3.20 11.83
C PHE A 39 -12.45 2.71 12.07
N GLY A 40 -12.72 2.11 13.23
CA GLY A 40 -14.03 1.61 13.66
C GLY A 40 -14.81 2.61 14.51
N ALA A 41 -14.12 3.58 15.11
CA ALA A 41 -14.74 4.59 15.94
C ALA A 41 -15.89 5.27 15.17
N GLY A 42 -17.11 5.16 15.69
CA GLY A 42 -18.31 5.82 15.13
C GLY A 42 -19.33 4.88 14.51
N SER A 43 -19.01 3.60 14.31
CA SER A 43 -20.03 2.60 13.98
C SER A 43 -20.96 2.40 15.18
N ARG A 44 -22.27 2.41 14.91
CA ARG A 44 -23.33 2.17 15.91
C ARG A 44 -23.38 0.72 16.39
N ASP A 45 -22.73 -0.18 15.65
CA ASP A 45 -22.62 -1.60 15.92
C ASP A 45 -21.15 -1.98 16.14
N GLY A 46 -20.87 -2.65 17.25
CA GLY A 46 -19.51 -2.97 17.68
C GLY A 46 -18.81 -3.97 16.75
N ALA A 47 -19.57 -4.89 16.14
CA ALA A 47 -19.02 -5.84 15.16
C ALA A 47 -18.55 -5.10 13.89
N THR A 48 -19.37 -4.17 13.39
CA THR A 48 -19.03 -3.36 12.20
C THR A 48 -17.84 -2.43 12.45
N ALA A 49 -17.65 -1.95 13.69
CA ALA A 49 -16.47 -1.16 14.06
C ALA A 49 -15.18 -1.98 13.93
N GLN A 50 -15.18 -3.19 14.48
CA GLN A 50 -14.02 -4.07 14.47
C GLN A 50 -13.66 -4.52 13.05
N ASP A 51 -14.66 -4.87 12.23
CA ASP A 51 -14.43 -5.28 10.84
C ASP A 51 -13.74 -4.17 10.02
N ARG A 52 -14.14 -2.91 10.20
CA ARG A 52 -13.53 -1.76 9.52
C ARG A 52 -12.09 -1.52 9.97
N GLU A 53 -11.82 -1.68 11.26
CA GLU A 53 -10.46 -1.59 11.82
C GLU A 53 -9.55 -2.69 11.26
N TYR A 54 -10.03 -3.94 11.24
CA TYR A 54 -9.28 -5.06 10.67
C TYR A 54 -9.00 -4.86 9.18
N VAL A 55 -9.99 -4.39 8.39
CA VAL A 55 -9.77 -4.12 6.96
C VAL A 55 -8.71 -3.03 6.75
N GLY A 56 -8.72 -1.95 7.54
CA GLY A 56 -7.71 -0.90 7.47
C GLY A 56 -6.29 -1.40 7.81
N ILE A 57 -6.17 -2.16 8.92
CA ILE A 57 -4.89 -2.74 9.35
C ILE A 57 -4.37 -3.76 8.32
N ILE A 58 -5.24 -4.63 7.80
CA ILE A 58 -4.89 -5.64 6.80
C ILE A 58 -4.51 -4.97 5.47
N ALA A 59 -5.16 -3.88 5.07
CA ALA A 59 -4.80 -3.13 3.87
C ALA A 59 -3.38 -2.55 3.97
N ILE A 60 -3.03 -1.93 5.10
CA ILE A 60 -1.68 -1.40 5.33
C ILE A 60 -0.66 -2.55 5.43
N GLY A 61 -0.97 -3.60 6.19
CA GLY A 61 -0.08 -4.74 6.38
C GLY A 61 0.20 -5.54 5.09
N SER A 62 -0.84 -5.76 4.28
CA SER A 62 -0.74 -6.45 2.99
C SER A 62 0.11 -5.68 1.98
N SER A 63 0.04 -4.35 1.97
CA SER A 63 0.87 -3.52 1.09
C SER A 63 2.38 -3.73 1.32
N ILE A 64 2.81 -3.89 2.57
CA ILE A 64 4.21 -4.17 2.92
C ILE A 64 4.58 -5.62 2.61
N LEU A 65 3.68 -6.56 2.95
CA LEU A 65 3.89 -7.99 2.71
C LEU A 65 3.98 -8.34 1.23
N ILE A 66 3.36 -7.56 0.35
CA ILE A 66 3.43 -7.74 -1.11
C ILE A 66 4.68 -7.05 -1.68
N SER A 67 4.96 -5.82 -1.26
CA SER A 67 6.05 -5.01 -1.82
C SER A 67 7.45 -5.50 -1.46
N ILE A 68 7.68 -6.01 -0.25
CA ILE A 68 9.01 -6.48 0.18
C ILE A 68 9.44 -7.74 -0.61
N PRO A 69 8.62 -8.82 -0.71
CA PRO A 69 8.97 -9.98 -1.52
C PRO A 69 9.09 -9.66 -3.00
N LEU A 70 8.28 -8.75 -3.55
CA LEU A 70 8.40 -8.30 -4.94
C LEU A 70 9.71 -7.55 -5.19
N LEU A 71 10.18 -6.74 -4.24
CA LEU A 71 11.48 -6.07 -4.31
C LEU A 71 12.63 -7.09 -4.23
N VAL A 72 12.54 -8.06 -3.32
CA VAL A 72 13.52 -9.15 -3.16
C VAL A 72 13.56 -10.02 -4.43
N ALA A 73 12.40 -10.36 -5.00
CA ALA A 73 12.31 -11.08 -6.26
C ALA A 73 12.97 -10.29 -7.40
N TYR A 74 12.76 -8.98 -7.47
CA TYR A 74 13.40 -8.12 -8.47
C TYR A 74 14.93 -8.04 -8.33
N ILE A 75 15.45 -8.12 -7.09
CA ILE A 75 16.89 -8.06 -6.80
C ILE A 75 17.58 -9.41 -7.06
N PHE A 76 16.92 -10.55 -6.75
CA PHE A 76 17.56 -11.87 -6.75
C PHE A 76 17.10 -12.82 -7.88
N PHE A 77 15.91 -12.64 -8.42
CA PHE A 77 15.33 -13.51 -9.45
C PHE A 77 15.02 -12.72 -10.72
N ALA A 78 15.86 -12.87 -11.75
CA ALA A 78 15.70 -12.21 -13.04
C ALA A 78 14.43 -12.64 -13.84
N HIS A 79 13.64 -13.59 -13.33
CA HIS A 79 12.41 -14.09 -13.96
C HIS A 79 11.33 -14.31 -12.89
N ALA A 80 10.67 -13.24 -12.45
CA ALA A 80 9.32 -13.35 -11.91
C ALA A 80 8.33 -13.32 -13.07
N SER A 81 7.32 -14.20 -13.06
CA SER A 81 6.28 -14.20 -14.08
C SER A 81 5.48 -12.89 -13.99
N ASN A 82 5.57 -12.05 -15.03
CA ASN A 82 4.93 -10.72 -15.11
C ASN A 82 3.45 -10.72 -14.70
N LEU A 83 2.72 -11.79 -15.00
CA LEU A 83 1.31 -11.90 -14.64
C LEU A 83 1.08 -11.97 -13.13
N LEU A 84 1.93 -12.67 -12.38
CA LEU A 84 1.81 -12.73 -10.91
C LEU A 84 2.07 -11.36 -10.28
N GLU A 85 3.10 -10.65 -10.75
CA GLU A 85 3.43 -9.32 -10.28
C GLU A 85 2.27 -8.34 -10.49
N ILE A 86 1.67 -8.35 -11.68
CA ILE A 86 0.48 -7.55 -11.99
C ILE A 86 -0.69 -7.90 -11.07
N LEU A 87 -0.96 -9.19 -10.84
CA LEU A 87 -2.05 -9.62 -9.96
C LEU A 87 -1.81 -9.19 -8.51
N TYR A 88 -0.57 -9.30 -8.02
CA TYR A 88 -0.21 -8.84 -6.68
C TYR A 88 -0.36 -7.33 -6.54
N CYS A 89 0.20 -6.54 -7.46
CA CYS A 89 0.05 -5.08 -7.44
C CYS A 89 -1.43 -4.67 -7.58
N PHE A 90 -2.22 -5.35 -8.41
CA PHE A 90 -3.66 -5.09 -8.52
C PHE A 90 -4.42 -5.39 -7.22
N THR A 91 -4.14 -6.51 -6.56
CA THR A 91 -4.77 -6.83 -5.27
C THR A 91 -4.38 -5.85 -4.18
N ALA A 92 -3.11 -5.44 -4.13
CA ALA A 92 -2.61 -4.40 -3.22
C ALA A 92 -3.27 -3.05 -3.50
N ALA A 93 -3.48 -2.69 -4.77
CA ALA A 93 -4.16 -1.46 -5.14
C ALA A 93 -5.62 -1.45 -4.66
N VAL A 94 -6.39 -2.51 -4.94
CA VAL A 94 -7.80 -2.60 -4.52
C VAL A 94 -7.92 -2.54 -2.99
N MET A 95 -7.05 -3.23 -2.27
CA MET A 95 -7.03 -3.19 -0.79
C MET A 95 -6.69 -1.80 -0.25
N ASN A 96 -5.71 -1.11 -0.83
CA ASN A 96 -5.36 0.25 -0.42
C ASN A 96 -6.47 1.27 -0.75
N ILE A 97 -7.20 1.11 -1.87
CA ILE A 97 -8.38 1.93 -2.18
C ILE A 97 -9.48 1.68 -1.15
N ALA A 98 -9.78 0.42 -0.85
CA ALA A 98 -10.82 0.06 0.11
C ALA A 98 -10.50 0.59 1.52
N GLY A 99 -9.28 0.36 2.01
CA GLY A 99 -8.82 0.86 3.31
C GLY A 99 -8.75 2.38 3.37
N GLY A 100 -8.26 3.03 2.31
CA GLY A 100 -8.19 4.49 2.21
C GLY A 100 -9.56 5.16 2.17
N ALA A 101 -10.50 4.60 1.40
CA ALA A 101 -11.88 5.08 1.34
C ALA A 101 -12.60 4.92 2.69
N MET A 102 -12.40 3.79 3.38
CA MET A 102 -12.94 3.60 4.73
C MET A 102 -12.36 4.59 5.73
N ALA A 103 -11.05 4.85 5.69
CA ALA A 103 -10.42 5.85 6.56
C ALA A 103 -11.02 7.24 6.32
N ILE A 104 -11.16 7.66 5.06
CA ILE A 104 -11.77 8.96 4.74
C ILE A 104 -13.21 9.00 5.22
N ASP A 105 -14.01 7.96 4.99
CA ASP A 105 -15.41 7.92 5.42
C ASP A 105 -15.58 8.00 6.95
N THR A 106 -14.71 7.31 7.70
CA THR A 106 -14.73 7.35 9.17
C THR A 106 -14.36 8.73 9.71
N TYR A 107 -13.41 9.43 9.08
CA TYR A 107 -12.88 10.69 9.60
C TYR A 107 -13.51 11.97 9.01
N GLN A 108 -14.06 11.94 7.79
CA GLN A 108 -14.56 13.13 7.08
C GLN A 108 -15.62 13.93 7.85
N ASN A 109 -16.43 13.26 8.67
CA ASN A 109 -17.56 13.87 9.39
C ASN A 109 -17.27 14.13 10.89
N ARG A 110 -16.02 13.96 11.34
CA ARG A 110 -15.64 14.04 12.76
C ARG A 110 -15.09 15.39 13.23
N GLY A 111 -15.18 16.43 12.40
CA GLY A 111 -14.72 17.78 12.72
C GLY A 111 -13.24 18.04 12.37
N SER A 112 -12.60 19.01 13.04
CA SER A 112 -11.25 19.52 12.69
C SER A 112 -10.17 19.21 13.74
N SER A 113 -10.27 18.06 14.44
CA SER A 113 -9.18 17.64 15.34
C SER A 113 -7.95 17.19 14.56
N ASP A 114 -6.76 17.35 15.12
CA ASP A 114 -5.50 16.90 14.51
C ASP A 114 -5.49 15.38 14.28
N TYR A 115 -6.19 14.63 15.14
CA TYR A 115 -6.46 13.20 14.97
C TYR A 115 -7.26 12.91 13.68
N VAL A 116 -8.28 13.72 13.39
CA VAL A 116 -9.14 13.58 12.21
C VAL A 116 -8.35 13.94 10.94
N LYS A 117 -7.54 14.99 10.99
CA LYS A 117 -6.65 15.37 9.88
C LYS A 117 -5.62 14.28 9.60
N ALA A 118 -5.04 13.67 10.63
CA ALA A 118 -4.10 12.55 10.47
C ALA A 118 -4.77 11.32 9.85
N GLY A 119 -6.01 10.99 10.25
CA GLY A 119 -6.79 9.91 9.67
C GLY A 119 -7.16 10.13 8.20
N MET A 120 -7.59 11.35 7.84
CA MET A 120 -7.82 11.71 6.44
C MET A 120 -6.53 11.73 5.61
N ALA A 121 -5.43 12.23 6.18
CA ALA A 121 -4.12 12.23 5.53
C ALA A 121 -3.66 10.80 5.24
N MET A 122 -3.77 9.89 6.20
CA MET A 122 -3.49 8.47 5.99
C MET A 122 -4.37 7.88 4.88
N GLY A 123 -5.69 8.11 4.91
CA GLY A 123 -6.60 7.62 3.87
C GLY A 123 -6.21 8.10 2.48
N SER A 124 -5.84 9.37 2.34
CA SER A 124 -5.34 9.93 1.08
C SER A 124 -4.00 9.31 0.65
N MET A 125 -3.10 9.03 1.59
CA MET A 125 -1.81 8.37 1.32
C MET A 125 -2.00 6.93 0.86
N MET A 126 -2.98 6.20 1.40
CA MET A 126 -3.35 4.86 0.92
C MET A 126 -3.89 4.89 -0.51
N ILE A 127 -4.73 5.88 -0.85
CA ILE A 127 -5.21 6.05 -2.23
C ILE A 127 -4.07 6.37 -3.20
N ILE A 128 -3.14 7.25 -2.80
CA ILE A 128 -1.94 7.55 -3.59
C ILE A 128 -1.09 6.27 -3.75
N ASN A 129 -0.95 5.47 -2.70
CA ASN A 129 -0.23 4.21 -2.75
C ASN A 129 -0.89 3.21 -3.71
N ALA A 130 -2.22 3.14 -3.73
CA ALA A 130 -2.94 2.31 -4.69
C ALA A 130 -2.72 2.74 -6.15
N LEU A 131 -2.63 4.05 -6.40
CA LEU A 131 -2.29 4.57 -7.72
C LEU A 131 -0.87 4.18 -8.12
N ALA A 132 0.09 4.21 -7.19
CA ALA A 132 1.45 3.74 -7.43
C ALA A 132 1.45 2.25 -7.84
N TYR A 133 0.73 1.39 -7.10
CA TYR A 133 0.59 -0.03 -7.44
C TYR A 133 -0.07 -0.26 -8.81
N LEU A 134 -1.07 0.56 -9.19
CA LEU A 134 -1.69 0.47 -10.52
C LEU A 134 -0.74 0.90 -11.64
N ILE A 135 0.06 1.94 -11.40
CA ILE A 135 1.09 2.38 -12.34
C ILE A 135 2.15 1.29 -12.46
N ASP A 136 2.61 0.70 -11.36
CA ASP A 136 3.61 -0.38 -11.38
C ASP A 136 3.07 -1.61 -12.12
N ALA A 137 1.81 -2.01 -11.87
CA ALA A 137 1.13 -3.06 -12.63
C ALA A 137 1.08 -2.74 -14.15
N GLY A 138 0.83 -1.48 -14.51
CA GLY A 138 0.85 -1.01 -15.89
C GLY A 138 2.26 -1.02 -16.50
N THR A 139 3.27 -0.53 -15.78
CA THR A 139 4.65 -0.43 -16.28
C THR A 139 5.40 -1.75 -16.29
N GLY A 140 5.06 -2.70 -15.41
CA GLY A 140 5.58 -4.07 -15.43
C GLY A 140 5.29 -4.78 -16.76
N THR A 141 4.19 -4.43 -17.44
CA THR A 141 3.92 -4.92 -18.81
C THR A 141 4.77 -4.26 -19.90
N ILE A 142 5.24 -3.02 -19.68
CA ILE A 142 5.95 -2.21 -20.69
C ILE A 142 7.46 -2.50 -20.66
N ALA A 143 8.04 -2.74 -19.48
CA ALA A 143 9.47 -2.98 -19.31
C ALA A 143 9.97 -4.29 -19.94
N ASN A 144 9.08 -5.26 -20.18
CA ASN A 144 9.42 -6.59 -20.73
C ASN A 144 9.09 -6.76 -22.23
N ARG A 145 8.81 -5.67 -22.96
CA ARG A 145 8.67 -5.67 -24.44
C ARG A 145 9.99 -5.42 -25.20
N LYS A 146 11.15 -5.65 -24.57
CA LYS A 146 12.45 -5.59 -25.27
C LYS A 146 13.21 -6.89 -25.12
#